data_AF-A0A7W1PUF8-F1
#
_entry.id   AF-A0A7W1PUF8-F1
#
_cell.length_a   1.000
_cell.length_b   1.000
_cell.length_c   1.000
_cell.angle_alpha   90.00
_cell.angle_beta   90.00
_cell.angle_gamma   90.00
#
_symmetry.space_group_name_H-M   'P 1'
#
loop_
_entity.id
_entity.type
_entity.pdbx_description
1 polymer ?
#
loop_
_entity_poly.entity_id
_entity_poly.type
_entity_poly.pdbx_seq_one_letter_code
_entity_poly.pdbx_strand_id
1 'polypeptide(L)'
;MKKYLGILAVSLLFSCKQDSTLVVTVVLTDKDNVESLVLETPDCKEVISKDNFGKGKEVKLRCSYTRESTYNLCVYFRNDTICTFENYVSYGMRPKYEIEEGKLEVLKHV
;
A
#
# COMPACT_ATOMS: atom_id res chain seq x y z
N MET A 1 15.98 -54.43 30.92
CA MET A 1 15.68 -54.02 29.52
C MET A 1 14.82 -52.77 29.57
N LYS A 2 15.37 -51.60 29.22
CA LYS A 2 14.64 -50.32 29.17
C LYS A 2 14.72 -49.79 27.74
N LYS A 3 13.58 -49.75 27.04
CA LYS A 3 13.43 -49.05 25.77
C LYS A 3 12.48 -47.88 26.02
N TYR A 4 13.02 -46.67 26.13
CA TYR A 4 12.22 -45.45 26.09
C TYR A 4 12.10 -45.03 24.63
N LEU A 5 10.87 -45.11 24.13
CA LEU A 5 10.46 -44.64 22.82
C LEU A 5 10.37 -43.10 22.90
N GLY A 6 11.42 -42.41 22.43
CA GLY A 6 11.42 -40.95 22.33
C GLY A 6 10.59 -40.52 21.13
N ILE A 7 9.33 -40.12 21.36
CA ILE A 7 8.51 -39.46 20.35
C ILE A 7 8.97 -38.00 20.30
N LEU A 8 9.76 -37.66 19.28
CA LEU A 8 10.10 -36.29 18.93
C LEU A 8 8.86 -35.63 18.32
N ALA A 9 8.09 -34.90 19.12
CA ALA A 9 7.05 -34.02 18.63
C ALA A 9 7.72 -32.78 18.01
N VAL A 10 7.96 -32.82 16.70
CA VAL A 10 8.40 -31.65 15.92
C VAL A 10 7.16 -30.79 15.68
N SER A 11 6.93 -29.84 16.59
CA SER A 11 5.95 -28.77 16.39
C SER A 11 6.46 -27.84 15.29
N LEU A 12 6.11 -28.15 14.04
CA LEU A 12 6.24 -27.22 12.92
C LEU A 12 5.26 -26.06 13.15
N LEU A 13 5.71 -25.06 13.91
CA LEU A 13 5.11 -23.73 13.91
C LEU A 13 5.38 -23.12 12.54
N PHE A 14 4.52 -23.42 11.57
CA PHE A 14 4.37 -22.58 10.40
C PHE A 14 3.85 -21.23 10.88
N SER A 15 4.78 -20.34 11.25
CA SER A 15 4.51 -18.91 11.29
C SER A 15 4.27 -18.51 9.83
N CYS A 16 3.02 -18.62 9.38
CA CYS A 16 2.57 -17.99 8.16
C CYS A 16 2.67 -16.49 8.41
N LYS A 17 3.85 -15.92 8.16
CA LYS A 17 4.07 -14.48 8.21
C LYS A 17 3.30 -13.92 7.03
N GLN A 18 2.03 -13.60 7.25
CA GLN A 18 1.19 -12.93 6.27
C GLN A 18 1.79 -11.53 6.08
N ASP A 19 2.68 -11.39 5.10
CA ASP A 19 3.19 -10.08 4.69
C ASP A 19 2.01 -9.28 4.20
N SER A 20 1.56 -8.36 5.05
CA SER A 20 0.37 -7.57 4.80
C SER A 20 0.81 -6.36 4.01
N THR A 21 0.60 -6.43 2.70
CA THR A 21 1.02 -5.38 1.78
C THR A 21 -0.20 -4.60 1.33
N LEU A 22 -0.24 -3.32 1.65
CA LEU A 22 -1.18 -2.37 1.09
C LEU A 22 -0.70 -2.05 -0.32
N VAL A 23 -1.58 -2.17 -1.32
CA VAL A 23 -1.26 -1.78 -2.70
C VAL A 23 -2.25 -0.74 -3.19
N VAL A 24 -1.84 0.52 -3.18
CA VAL A 24 -2.66 1.63 -3.68
C VAL A 24 -2.39 1.82 -5.16
N THR A 25 -3.44 1.77 -5.98
CA THR A 25 -3.34 2.08 -7.41
C THR A 25 -3.94 3.47 -7.65
N VAL A 26 -3.17 4.36 -8.28
CA VAL A 26 -3.60 5.71 -8.63
C VAL A 26 -3.65 5.83 -10.15
N VAL A 27 -4.80 6.19 -10.69
CA VAL A 27 -4.99 6.48 -12.12
C VAL A 27 -4.79 7.98 -12.32
N LEU A 28 -3.75 8.35 -13.07
CA LEU A 28 -3.40 9.72 -13.42
C LEU A 28 -3.98 10.05 -14.80
N THR A 29 -5.09 10.80 -14.85
CA THR A 29 -5.64 11.29 -16.12
C THR A 29 -4.81 12.44 -16.68
N ASP A 30 -4.33 13.32 -15.80
CA ASP A 30 -3.45 14.45 -16.09
C ASP A 30 -2.08 14.29 -15.40
N LYS A 31 -1.32 13.34 -15.92
CA LYS A 31 -0.02 12.93 -15.36
C LYS A 31 1.04 14.03 -15.41
N ASP A 32 0.90 14.99 -16.32
CA ASP A 32 1.93 16.02 -16.50
C ASP A 32 1.92 17.08 -15.40
N ASN A 33 0.80 17.23 -14.71
CA ASN A 33 0.65 18.17 -13.60
C ASN A 33 0.99 17.58 -12.23
N VAL A 34 1.21 16.26 -12.13
CA VAL A 34 1.60 15.58 -10.90
C VAL A 34 3.11 15.44 -10.82
N GLU A 35 3.69 15.93 -9.72
CA GLU A 35 5.14 15.91 -9.46
C GLU A 35 5.55 14.67 -8.64
N SER A 36 4.73 14.28 -7.65
CA SER A 36 4.97 13.04 -6.90
C SER A 36 3.72 12.49 -6.24
N LEU A 37 3.76 11.20 -5.91
CA LEU A 37 2.80 10.50 -5.09
C LEU A 37 3.49 9.99 -3.82
N VAL A 38 2.82 10.12 -2.68
CA VAL A 38 3.32 9.67 -1.39
C VAL A 38 2.27 8.78 -0.73
N LEU A 39 2.65 7.56 -0.39
CA LEU A 39 1.84 6.64 0.42
C LEU A 39 2.50 6.49 1.79
N GLU A 40 1.74 6.75 2.84
CA GLU A 40 2.20 6.66 4.22
C GLU A 40 1.28 5.75 5.04
N THR A 41 1.88 4.87 5.83
CA THR A 41 1.28 4.14 6.94
C THR A 41 2.17 4.38 8.18
N PRO A 42 1.75 3.97 9.40
CA PRO A 42 2.62 4.06 10.57
C PRO A 42 3.97 3.32 10.43
N ASP A 43 4.00 2.27 9.60
CA ASP A 43 5.16 1.37 9.46
C ASP A 43 5.95 1.62 8.15
N CYS A 44 5.41 2.41 7.22
CA CYS A 44 5.97 2.55 5.88
C CYS A 44 5.70 3.92 5.27
N LYS A 45 6.67 4.39 4.48
CA LYS A 45 6.52 5.53 3.59
C LYS A 45 7.09 5.19 2.24
N GLU A 46 6.30 5.32 1.19
CA GLU A 46 6.75 5.17 -0.19
C GLU A 46 6.49 6.46 -0.96
N VAL A 47 7.45 6.83 -1.80
CA VAL A 47 7.41 8.02 -2.62
C VAL A 47 7.73 7.63 -4.05
N ILE A 48 6.87 8.02 -5.00
CA ILE A 48 7.12 7.88 -6.43
C ILE A 48 7.10 9.27 -7.05
N SER A 49 8.23 9.69 -7.62
CA SER A 49 8.33 10.94 -8.38
C SER A 49 7.84 10.77 -9.82
N LYS A 50 7.54 11.90 -10.47
CA LYS A 50 7.07 11.96 -11.86
C LYS A 50 7.92 11.14 -12.84
N ASP A 51 9.25 11.20 -12.68
CA ASP A 51 10.21 10.47 -13.51
C ASP A 51 10.03 8.94 -13.44
N ASN A 52 9.41 8.44 -12.38
CA ASN A 52 9.22 7.02 -12.11
C ASN A 52 7.80 6.51 -12.37
N PHE A 53 6.88 7.36 -12.86
CA PHE A 53 5.49 6.96 -13.13
C PHE A 53 5.33 5.98 -14.32
N GLY A 54 6.41 5.58 -15.00
CA GLY A 54 6.37 4.70 -16.15
C GLY A 54 5.63 5.30 -17.36
N LYS A 55 5.24 4.47 -18.34
CA LYS A 55 4.51 4.93 -19.55
C LYS A 55 2.98 4.89 -19.42
N GLY A 56 2.45 4.21 -18.42
CA GLY A 56 1.00 4.08 -18.20
C GLY A 56 0.38 5.25 -17.44
N LYS A 57 -0.95 5.25 -17.37
CA LYS A 57 -1.74 6.15 -16.50
C LYS A 57 -1.77 5.66 -15.05
N GLU A 58 -1.57 4.37 -14.81
CA GLU A 58 -1.61 3.79 -13.47
C GLU A 58 -0.24 3.82 -12.80
N VAL A 59 -0.20 4.32 -11.58
CA VAL A 59 0.95 4.24 -10.68
C VAL A 59 0.56 3.41 -9.46
N LYS A 60 1.45 2.52 -9.03
CA LYS A 60 1.18 1.60 -7.91
C LYS A 60 2.16 1.86 -6.78
N LEU A 61 1.62 2.21 -5.62
CA LEU A 61 2.34 2.34 -4.37
C LEU A 61 2.08 1.10 -3.50
N ARG A 62 3.11 0.57 -2.86
CA ARG A 62 3.14 -0.57 -1.95
C ARG A 62 3.74 -0.16 -0.61
N CYS A 63 2.99 -0.43 0.46
CA CYS A 63 3.50 -0.35 1.82
C CYS A 63 3.21 -1.64 2.58
N SER A 64 4.26 -2.23 3.15
CA SER A 64 4.12 -3.34 4.09
C SER A 64 3.69 -2.79 5.46
N TYR A 65 2.77 -3.47 6.12
CA TYR A 65 2.32 -3.15 7.47
C TYR A 65 2.21 -4.42 8.31
N THR A 66 2.34 -4.27 9.63
CA THR A 66 2.39 -5.42 10.55
C THR A 66 1.09 -5.70 11.26
N ARG A 67 0.18 -4.72 11.27
CA ARG A 67 -1.12 -4.73 11.94
C ARG A 67 -2.08 -3.83 11.18
N GLU A 68 -3.38 -4.03 11.40
CA GLU A 68 -4.39 -3.10 10.89
C GLU A 68 -4.06 -1.67 11.37
N SER A 69 -4.15 -0.71 10.47
CA SER A 69 -3.69 0.66 10.71
C SER A 69 -4.49 1.64 9.85
N THR A 70 -4.07 2.90 9.85
CA THR A 70 -4.50 3.86 8.84
C THR A 70 -3.44 4.03 7.76
N TYR A 71 -3.83 4.60 6.63
CA TYR A 71 -2.92 5.09 5.60
C TYR A 71 -3.38 6.44 5.06
N ASN A 72 -2.41 7.21 4.57
CA ASN A 72 -2.63 8.46 3.86
C ASN A 72 -1.99 8.35 2.47
N LEU A 73 -2.72 8.77 1.45
CA LEU A 73 -2.21 8.96 0.11
C LEU A 73 -2.21 10.46 -0.18
N CYS A 74 -1.04 11.02 -0.45
CA CYS A 74 -0.87 12.40 -0.87
C CYS A 74 -0.41 12.47 -2.33
N VAL A 75 -1.01 13.40 -3.07
CA VAL A 75 -0.70 13.71 -4.46
C VAL A 75 -0.18 15.13 -4.48
N TYR A 76 1.06 15.29 -4.91
CA TYR A 76 1.70 16.59 -5.03
C TYR A 76 1.66 17.03 -6.49
N PHE A 77 0.94 18.11 -6.75
CA PHE A 77 0.96 18.84 -8.01
C PHE A 77 1.99 19.96 -7.93
N ARG A 78 2.27 20.63 -9.04
CA ARG A 78 3.18 21.79 -9.06
C ARG A 78 2.81 22.90 -8.09
N ASN A 79 1.51 23.14 -7.93
CA ASN A 79 0.98 24.30 -7.20
C ASN A 79 0.04 23.92 -6.06
N ASP A 80 -0.21 22.63 -5.84
CA ASP A 80 -1.21 22.17 -4.88
C ASP A 80 -0.86 20.77 -4.36
N THR A 81 -1.51 20.36 -3.27
CA THR A 81 -1.36 19.04 -2.67
C THR A 81 -2.70 18.54 -2.16
N ILE A 82 -3.04 17.32 -2.54
CA ILE A 82 -4.29 16.67 -2.12
C ILE A 82 -3.91 15.41 -1.35
N CYS A 83 -4.38 15.30 -0.11
CA CYS A 83 -4.18 14.13 0.72
C CYS A 83 -5.51 13.48 1.07
N THR A 84 -5.54 12.16 1.11
CA THR A 84 -6.56 11.44 1.86
C THR A 84 -6.29 11.55 3.35
N PHE A 85 -7.35 11.52 4.16
CA PHE A 85 -7.25 11.56 5.61
C PHE A 85 -7.67 10.21 6.19
N GLU A 86 -6.71 9.56 6.85
CA GLU A 86 -6.89 8.45 7.80
C GLU A 86 -7.79 7.30 7.31
N ASN A 87 -7.51 6.78 6.11
CA ASN A 87 -8.23 5.61 5.63
C ASN A 87 -7.78 4.35 6.38
N TYR A 88 -8.73 3.53 6.82
CA TYR A 88 -8.41 2.26 7.46
C TYR A 88 -7.79 1.29 6.45
N VAL A 89 -6.77 0.55 6.86
CA VAL A 89 -6.21 -0.58 6.12
C VAL A 89 -6.34 -1.87 6.92
N SER A 90 -6.97 -2.86 6.29
CA SER A 90 -7.05 -4.24 6.73
C SER A 90 -6.29 -5.15 5.77
N TYR A 91 -6.03 -6.38 6.24
CA TYR A 91 -5.26 -7.41 5.53
C TYR A 91 -5.66 -7.54 4.05
N GLY A 92 -4.72 -7.27 3.15
CA GLY A 92 -4.88 -7.49 1.70
C GLY A 92 -5.59 -6.38 0.92
N MET A 93 -5.89 -5.24 1.54
CA MET A 93 -6.57 -4.11 0.89
C MET A 93 -5.80 -3.56 -0.32
N ARG A 94 -6.53 -3.26 -1.41
CA ARG A 94 -5.98 -2.75 -2.67
C ARG A 94 -6.84 -1.61 -3.23
N PRO A 95 -6.82 -0.43 -2.57
CA PRO A 95 -7.67 0.68 -2.97
C PRO A 95 -7.22 1.23 -4.33
N LYS A 96 -8.20 1.69 -5.11
CA LYS A 96 -7.97 2.34 -6.40
C LYS A 96 -8.53 3.76 -6.37
N TYR A 97 -7.67 4.72 -6.67
CA TYR A 97 -8.00 6.13 -6.78
C TYR A 97 -7.87 6.59 -8.23
N GLU A 98 -8.67 7.57 -8.60
CA GLU A 98 -8.50 8.33 -9.83
C GLU A 98 -8.28 9.79 -9.50
N ILE A 99 -7.39 10.39 -10.28
CA ILE A 99 -7.11 11.82 -10.21
C ILE A 99 -7.63 12.43 -11.49
N GLU A 100 -8.64 13.28 -11.36
CA GLU A 100 -9.24 14.03 -12.45
C GLU A 100 -9.34 15.50 -12.03
N GLU A 101 -8.82 16.41 -12.85
CA GLU A 101 -8.91 17.87 -12.65
C GLU A 101 -8.47 18.37 -11.25
N GLY A 102 -7.46 17.75 -10.65
CA GLY A 102 -7.03 18.12 -9.29
C GLY A 102 -8.05 17.75 -8.22
N LYS A 103 -8.80 16.67 -8.42
CA LYS A 103 -9.59 16.00 -7.40
C LYS A 103 -9.17 14.55 -7.29
N LEU A 104 -9.20 14.04 -6.06
CA LEU A 104 -8.89 12.65 -5.76
C LEU A 104 -10.20 11.91 -5.48
N GLU A 105 -10.62 11.06 -6.42
CA GLU A 105 -11.85 10.29 -6.31
C GLU A 105 -11.54 8.81 -6.04
N VAL A 106 -12.32 8.19 -5.16
CA VAL A 106 -12.15 6.77 -4.85
C VAL A 106 -12.98 5.94 -5.81
N LEU A 107 -12.33 5.26 -6.75
CA LEU A 107 -13.01 4.41 -7.71
C LEU A 107 -13.47 3.09 -7.08
N LYS A 108 -12.65 2.52 -6.19
CA LYS A 108 -12.96 1.22 -5.59
C LYS A 108 -12.17 0.97 -4.30
N HIS A 109 -12.87 0.51 -3.27
CA HIS A 109 -12.28 -0.22 -2.15
C HIS A 109 -12.43 -1.71 -2.45
N VAL A 110 -11.32 -2.43 -2.63
CA VAL A 110 -11.30 -3.91 -2.70
C VAL A 110 -10.41 -4.42 -1.59
#